data_AF-A0A7S3V5G6-F1
#
_entry.id   AF-A0A7S3V5G6-F1
#
_cell.length_a   1.000
_cell.length_b   1.000
_cell.length_c   1.000
_cell.angle_alpha   90.00
_cell.angle_beta   90.00
_cell.angle_gamma   90.00
#
_symmetry.space_group_name_H-M   'P 1'
#
loop_
_entity.id
_entity.type
_entity.pdbx_description
1 polymer ?
#
loop_
_entity_poly.entity_id
_entity_poly.type
_entity_poly.pdbx_seq_one_letter_code
_entity_poly.pdbx_strand_id
1 'polypeptide(L)'
;QIMNGSFDPLRLVNTYGAFGTVEETREELIIEAASDYSGPWREYEFKVKPGSVKRHPRFISPYHYRLDWLMWIAALGRGIERNPWLYTFLQKLLLQDPGVIKLIEKDPFEGTDEKPVYIRVTKYKYTFGKFGEKDYWKREQSGRFFPKQ
;
A
#
# COMPACT_ATOMS: atom_id res chain seq x y z
N GLN A 1 17.46 -19.40 -3.85
CA GLN A 1 17.89 -18.95 -5.19
C GLN A 1 18.94 -17.86 -5.02
N ILE A 2 20.08 -17.94 -5.71
CA ILE A 2 21.15 -16.94 -5.60
C ILE A 2 20.77 -15.77 -6.51
N MET A 3 20.27 -14.68 -5.90
CA MET A 3 20.05 -13.41 -6.59
C MET A 3 21.40 -12.71 -6.76
N ASN A 4 21.68 -12.17 -7.95
CA ASN A 4 22.98 -11.60 -8.37
C ASN A 4 24.09 -12.63 -8.66
N GLY A 5 23.73 -13.77 -9.22
CA GLY A 5 24.71 -14.68 -9.80
C GLY A 5 25.22 -14.14 -11.14
N SER A 6 26.54 -13.95 -11.25
CA SER A 6 27.22 -13.81 -12.54
C SER A 6 27.80 -15.16 -12.91
N PHE A 7 27.41 -15.70 -14.06
CA PHE A 7 27.90 -17.01 -14.52
C PHE A 7 29.22 -16.92 -15.29
N ASP A 8 29.78 -15.71 -15.42
CA ASP A 8 31.02 -15.44 -16.15
C ASP A 8 31.84 -14.34 -15.44
N PRO A 9 33.19 -14.40 -15.46
CA PRO A 9 34.06 -13.37 -14.86
C PRO A 9 33.81 -11.95 -15.39
N LEU A 10 33.27 -11.80 -16.61
CA LEU A 10 32.99 -10.51 -17.25
C LEU A 10 31.60 -9.94 -16.93
N ARG A 11 30.75 -10.65 -16.16
CA ARG A 11 29.38 -10.23 -15.83
C ARG A 11 28.47 -9.96 -17.02
N LEU A 12 28.76 -10.60 -18.16
CA LEU A 12 27.99 -10.47 -19.39
C LEU A 12 26.65 -11.20 -19.34
N VAL A 13 26.50 -12.18 -18.45
CA VAL A 13 25.26 -12.92 -18.21
C VAL A 13 24.87 -12.78 -16.75
N ASN A 14 23.77 -12.08 -16.49
CA ASN A 14 23.21 -11.88 -15.15
C ASN A 14 21.93 -12.71 -15.00
N THR A 15 21.68 -13.24 -13.81
CA THR A 15 20.34 -13.73 -13.45
C THR A 15 19.34 -12.58 -13.53
N TYR A 16 18.44 -12.61 -14.51
CA TYR A 16 17.25 -11.76 -14.53
C TYR A 16 16.15 -12.41 -13.69
N GLY A 17 15.71 -11.70 -12.64
CA GLY A 17 14.58 -12.13 -11.83
C GLY A 17 14.51 -11.34 -10.53
N ALA A 18 13.71 -10.28 -10.50
CA ALA A 18 13.54 -9.43 -9.32
C ALA A 18 12.78 -10.13 -8.17
N PHE A 19 12.11 -11.27 -8.43
CA PHE A 19 11.31 -11.99 -7.44
C PHE A 19 11.43 -13.51 -7.68
N GLY A 20 12.29 -14.17 -6.91
CA GLY A 20 12.53 -15.62 -7.03
C GLY A 20 11.43 -16.50 -6.43
N THR A 21 10.57 -15.90 -5.60
CA THR A 21 9.43 -16.58 -4.96
C THR A 21 8.24 -15.64 -4.98
N VAL A 22 7.08 -16.18 -5.33
CA VAL A 22 5.80 -15.48 -5.17
C VAL A 22 5.25 -15.85 -3.79
N GLU A 23 5.06 -14.86 -2.92
CA GLU A 23 4.50 -15.09 -1.59
C GLU A 23 2.99 -15.34 -1.66
N GLU A 24 2.48 -16.23 -0.81
CA GLU A 24 1.04 -16.49 -0.64
C GLU A 24 0.33 -15.35 0.11
N THR A 25 1.11 -14.51 0.79
CA THR A 25 0.63 -13.42 1.63
C THR A 25 1.17 -12.10 1.13
N ARG A 26 0.42 -11.02 1.33
CA ARG A 26 0.78 -9.70 0.86
C ARG A 26 0.65 -8.68 1.99
N GLU A 27 1.78 -8.16 2.43
CA GLU A 27 1.79 -7.07 3.41
C GLU A 27 1.43 -5.75 2.73
N GLU A 28 0.51 -5.00 3.33
CA GLU A 28 0.02 -3.74 2.80
C GLU A 28 -0.12 -2.70 3.90
N LEU A 29 0.26 -1.48 3.57
CA LEU A 29 -0.03 -0.31 4.39
C LEU A 29 -1.38 0.27 3.98
N ILE A 30 -2.25 0.45 4.96
CA ILE A 30 -3.56 1.08 4.84
C ILE A 30 -3.50 2.42 5.55
N ILE A 31 -3.82 3.47 4.82
CA ILE A 31 -3.81 4.84 5.33
C ILE A 31 -5.23 5.18 5.73
N GLU A 32 -5.38 5.60 6.98
CA GLU A 32 -6.65 5.98 7.57
C GLU A 32 -6.56 7.42 8.06
N ALA A 33 -7.63 8.18 7.88
CA ALA A 33 -7.75 9.51 8.47
C ALA A 33 -9.11 9.73 9.13
N ALA A 34 -9.13 10.66 10.07
CA ALA A 34 -10.31 11.04 10.83
C ALA A 34 -10.29 12.54 11.13
N SER A 35 -11.48 13.13 11.29
CA SER A 35 -11.62 14.52 11.73
C SER A 35 -11.52 14.64 13.25
N ASP A 36 -11.87 13.58 13.98
CA ASP A 36 -11.73 13.46 15.43
C ASP A 36 -10.91 12.20 15.77
N TYR A 37 -10.13 12.24 16.86
CA TYR A 37 -9.31 11.11 17.29
C TYR A 37 -10.13 9.87 17.67
N SER A 38 -11.33 10.10 18.22
CA SER A 38 -12.30 9.03 18.56
C SER A 38 -12.88 8.34 17.32
N GLY A 39 -12.73 8.93 16.14
CA GLY A 39 -13.19 8.42 14.85
C GLY A 39 -14.46 9.11 14.34
N PRO A 40 -15.09 8.57 13.27
CA PRO A 40 -14.70 7.35 12.57
C PRO A 40 -13.40 7.51 11.77
N TRP A 41 -12.57 6.46 11.80
CA TRP A 41 -11.38 6.36 10.95
C TRP A 41 -11.78 5.80 9.59
N ARG A 42 -11.45 6.52 8.52
CA ARG A 42 -11.80 6.16 7.14
C ARG A 42 -10.55 5.90 6.31
N GLU A 43 -10.59 4.85 5.51
CA GLU A 43 -9.47 4.41 4.67
C GLU A 43 -9.44 5.17 3.33
N TYR A 44 -8.24 5.56 2.90
CA TYR A 44 -8.00 5.95 1.51
C TYR A 44 -7.86 4.70 0.64
N GLU A 45 -8.57 4.65 -0.50
CA GLU A 45 -8.43 3.53 -1.45
C GLU A 45 -7.49 3.87 -2.60
N PHE A 46 -6.53 3.00 -2.84
CA PHE A 46 -5.60 3.09 -3.97
C PHE A 46 -6.14 2.39 -5.21
N LYS A 47 -5.57 2.70 -6.38
CA LYS A 47 -6.13 2.32 -7.68
C LYS A 47 -6.09 0.83 -7.97
N VAL A 48 -5.09 0.12 -7.44
CA VAL A 48 -4.82 -1.27 -7.81
C VAL A 48 -4.42 -2.12 -6.64
N LYS A 49 -3.58 -1.61 -5.72
CA LYS A 49 -3.14 -2.44 -4.59
C LYS A 49 -4.34 -2.91 -3.75
N PRO A 50 -4.21 -4.05 -3.06
CA PRO A 50 -5.26 -4.52 -2.15
C PRO A 50 -5.62 -3.45 -1.12
N GLY A 51 -6.92 -3.33 -0.85
CA GLY A 51 -7.49 -2.40 0.13
C GLY A 51 -8.77 -3.00 0.68
N SER A 52 -9.92 -2.65 0.08
CA SER A 52 -11.17 -3.34 0.38
C SER A 52 -11.07 -4.85 0.08
N VAL A 53 -11.56 -5.68 1.01
CA VAL A 53 -11.59 -7.14 0.85
C VAL A 53 -12.48 -7.62 -0.29
N LYS A 54 -13.45 -6.78 -0.68
CA LYS A 54 -14.37 -7.03 -1.80
C LYS A 54 -13.78 -6.68 -3.17
N ARG A 55 -12.61 -6.04 -3.20
CA ARG A 55 -11.97 -5.61 -4.44
C ARG A 55 -11.26 -6.80 -5.09
N HIS A 56 -11.68 -7.15 -6.30
CA HIS A 56 -10.95 -8.12 -7.10
C HIS A 56 -9.60 -7.55 -7.58
N PRO A 57 -8.56 -8.40 -7.75
CA PRO A 57 -7.32 -7.99 -8.42
C PRO A 57 -7.59 -7.45 -9.82
N ARG A 58 -6.88 -6.41 -10.24
CA ARG A 58 -7.00 -5.81 -11.57
C ARG A 58 -5.86 -6.26 -12.49
N PHE A 59 -6.17 -6.51 -13.75
CA PHE A 59 -5.17 -6.62 -14.81
C PHE A 59 -4.78 -5.19 -15.25
N ILE A 60 -3.52 -4.81 -15.05
CA ILE A 60 -3.07 -3.42 -15.24
C ILE A 60 -2.01 -3.25 -16.34
N SER A 61 -1.48 -4.35 -16.87
CA SER A 61 -0.51 -4.30 -17.96
C SER A 61 -1.10 -3.59 -19.19
N PRO A 62 -0.33 -2.72 -19.88
CA PRO A 62 1.09 -2.40 -19.69
C PRO A 62 1.37 -1.23 -18.73
N TYR A 63 0.34 -0.63 -18.15
CA TYR A 63 0.50 0.53 -17.27
C TYR A 63 0.93 0.12 -15.85
N HIS A 64 1.76 0.94 -15.21
CA HIS A 64 2.24 0.68 -13.86
C HIS A 64 1.91 1.83 -12.91
N TYR A 65 1.07 1.56 -11.92
CA TYR A 65 0.70 2.55 -10.91
C TYR A 65 1.85 2.73 -9.91
N ARG A 66 2.68 3.75 -10.17
CA ARG A 66 3.92 4.00 -9.43
C ARG A 66 3.70 4.16 -7.92
N LEU A 67 2.62 4.85 -7.52
CA LEU A 67 2.30 5.06 -6.11
C LEU A 67 1.89 3.75 -5.42
N ASP A 68 0.98 2.98 -6.01
CA ASP A 68 0.60 1.64 -5.53
C ASP A 68 1.81 0.71 -5.37
N TRP A 69 2.74 0.75 -6.33
CA TRP A 69 4.02 0.03 -6.23
C TRP A 69 4.84 0.53 -5.04
N LEU A 70 5.06 1.84 -4.92
CA LEU A 70 5.82 2.41 -3.81
C LEU A 70 5.24 2.03 -2.45
N MET A 71 3.91 2.01 -2.32
CA MET A 71 3.23 1.57 -1.10
C MET A 71 3.53 0.11 -0.76
N TRP A 72 3.52 -0.79 -1.75
CA TRP A 72 3.90 -2.18 -1.54
C TRP A 72 5.36 -2.32 -1.07
N ILE A 73 6.30 -1.59 -1.70
CA ILE A 73 7.70 -1.60 -1.27
C ILE A 73 7.84 -1.04 0.16
N ALA A 74 7.11 0.03 0.48
CA ALA A 74 7.12 0.61 1.82
C ALA A 74 6.59 -0.37 2.88
N ALA A 75 5.61 -1.21 2.54
CA ALA A 75 5.05 -2.22 3.42
C ALA A 75 6.07 -3.31 3.81
N LEU A 76 7.01 -3.64 2.91
CA LEU A 76 8.10 -4.58 3.18
C LEU A 76 9.16 -4.00 4.13
N GLY A 77 9.18 -2.68 4.31
CA GLY A 77 10.06 -1.99 5.24
C GLY A 77 9.67 -2.15 6.71
N ARG A 78 10.62 -1.87 7.61
CA ARG A 78 10.41 -1.93 9.07
C ARG A 78 9.88 -0.64 9.69
N GLY A 79 9.76 0.44 8.91
CA GLY A 79 9.30 1.73 9.41
C GLY A 79 9.29 2.81 8.36
N ILE A 80 8.57 3.88 8.67
CA ILE A 80 8.37 5.04 7.79
C ILE A 80 9.67 5.83 7.56
N GLU A 81 10.63 5.75 8.48
CA GLU A 81 11.96 6.38 8.38
C GLU A 81 12.77 5.92 7.17
N ARG A 82 12.52 4.69 6.67
CA ARG A 82 13.17 4.16 5.46
C ARG A 82 12.50 4.66 4.17
N ASN A 83 11.36 5.34 4.30
CA ASN A 83 10.56 5.85 3.19
C ASN A 83 10.23 7.34 3.43
N PRO A 84 11.20 8.26 3.35
CA PRO A 84 10.97 9.69 3.66
C PRO A 84 9.84 10.33 2.86
N TRP A 85 9.62 9.88 1.62
CA TRP A 85 8.53 10.33 0.76
C TRP A 85 7.15 10.09 1.38
N LEU A 86 7.00 9.06 2.22
CA LEU A 86 5.72 8.71 2.85
C LEU A 86 5.29 9.78 3.85
N TYR A 87 6.22 10.44 4.55
CA TYR A 87 5.89 11.57 5.42
C TYR A 87 5.28 12.73 4.65
N THR A 88 5.93 13.16 3.56
CA THR A 88 5.41 14.22 2.70
C THR A 88 4.07 13.84 2.10
N PHE A 89 3.91 12.57 1.71
CA PHE A 89 2.65 12.06 1.19
C PHE A 89 1.52 12.12 2.22
N LEU A 90 1.74 11.64 3.44
CA LEU A 90 0.74 11.71 4.53
C LEU A 90 0.39 13.15 4.90
N GLN A 91 1.39 14.05 4.95
CA GLN A 91 1.15 15.48 5.18
C GLN A 91 0.28 16.09 4.07
N LYS A 92 0.55 15.76 2.82
CA LYS A 92 -0.25 16.26 1.69
C LYS A 92 -1.68 15.68 1.66
N LEU A 93 -1.88 14.46 2.15
CA LEU A 93 -3.24 13.91 2.36
C LEU A 93 -4.00 14.68 3.45
N LEU A 94 -3.36 15.01 4.57
CA LEU A 94 -3.95 15.86 5.62
C LEU A 94 -4.30 17.26 5.09
N LEU A 95 -3.43 17.83 4.25
CA LEU A 95 -3.66 19.14 3.62
C LEU A 95 -4.64 19.07 2.45
N GLN A 96 -5.14 17.89 2.09
CA GLN A 96 -6.05 17.70 0.96
C GLN A 96 -5.49 18.29 -0.36
N ASP A 97 -4.18 18.08 -0.60
CA ASP A 97 -3.48 18.56 -1.80
C ASP A 97 -4.10 17.93 -3.07
N PRO A 98 -4.68 18.73 -4.00
CA PRO A 98 -5.37 18.19 -5.16
C PRO A 98 -4.50 17.35 -6.09
N GLY A 99 -3.19 17.61 -6.12
CA GLY A 99 -2.24 16.84 -6.90
C GLY A 99 -2.06 15.43 -6.35
N VAL A 100 -2.07 15.28 -5.02
CA VAL A 100 -1.97 13.98 -4.33
C VAL A 100 -3.30 13.24 -4.35
N ILE A 101 -4.43 13.92 -4.10
CA ILE A 101 -5.74 13.28 -4.10
C ILE A 101 -6.04 12.61 -5.46
N LYS A 102 -5.66 13.23 -6.59
CA LYS A 102 -5.79 12.64 -7.93
C LYS A 102 -5.01 11.33 -8.15
N LEU A 103 -4.01 11.04 -7.31
CA LEU A 103 -3.25 9.78 -7.38
C LEU A 103 -3.99 8.62 -6.69
N ILE A 104 -4.90 8.94 -5.76
CA ILE A 104 -5.74 7.98 -5.01
C ILE A 104 -7.00 7.67 -5.85
N GLU A 105 -7.65 6.54 -5.58
CA GLU A 105 -8.91 6.19 -6.23
C GLU A 105 -10.13 6.73 -5.49
N LYS A 106 -10.12 6.63 -4.16
CA LYS A 106 -11.20 7.12 -3.32
C LYS A 106 -10.64 7.88 -2.13
N ASP A 107 -11.01 9.15 -2.03
CA ASP A 107 -10.80 9.98 -0.85
C ASP A 107 -12.06 9.96 0.02
N PRO A 108 -11.98 9.51 1.30
CA PRO A 108 -13.13 9.48 2.19
C PRO A 108 -13.67 10.85 2.63
N PHE A 109 -12.99 11.94 2.30
CA PHE A 109 -13.38 13.31 2.61
C PHE A 109 -13.90 14.08 1.37
N GLU A 110 -13.80 13.50 0.18
CA GLU A 110 -14.27 14.12 -1.05
C GLU A 110 -15.78 14.41 -0.98
N GLY A 111 -16.16 15.66 -1.25
CA GLY A 111 -17.55 16.11 -1.19
C GLY A 111 -18.15 16.20 0.21
N THR A 112 -17.35 16.08 1.27
CA THR A 112 -17.78 16.29 2.66
C THR A 112 -17.29 17.64 3.17
N ASP A 113 -17.99 18.22 4.16
CA ASP A 113 -17.55 19.44 4.85
C ASP A 113 -16.44 19.16 5.89
N GLU A 114 -16.15 17.88 6.13
CA GLU A 114 -15.18 17.41 7.10
C GLU A 114 -13.76 17.40 6.51
N LYS A 115 -12.78 17.70 7.37
CA LYS A 115 -11.36 17.66 6.97
C LYS A 115 -10.59 16.60 7.76
N PRO A 116 -9.62 15.91 7.14
CA PRO A 116 -8.76 14.98 7.86
C PRO A 116 -7.83 15.76 8.80
N VAL A 117 -7.95 15.55 10.11
CA VAL A 117 -7.10 16.16 11.14
C VAL A 117 -6.07 15.17 11.67
N TYR A 118 -6.49 13.91 11.81
CA TYR A 118 -5.66 12.82 12.26
C TYR A 118 -5.40 11.84 11.12
N ILE A 119 -4.18 11.34 11.03
CA ILE A 119 -3.80 10.31 10.06
C ILE A 119 -3.01 9.21 10.76
N ARG A 120 -3.26 7.97 10.35
CA ARG A 120 -2.49 6.81 10.79
C ARG A 120 -2.26 5.87 9.62
N VAL A 121 -1.24 5.06 9.76
CA VAL A 121 -0.93 4.00 8.81
C VAL A 121 -0.91 2.69 9.58
N THR A 122 -1.75 1.77 9.15
CA THR A 122 -1.90 0.45 9.76
C THR A 122 -1.40 -0.59 8.79
N LYS A 123 -0.60 -1.54 9.28
CA LYS A 123 -0.09 -2.64 8.47
C LYS A 123 -1.06 -3.82 8.55
N TYR A 124 -1.39 -4.36 7.40
CA TYR A 124 -2.26 -5.51 7.25
C TYR A 124 -1.55 -6.59 6.44
N LYS A 125 -1.84 -7.84 6.78
CA LYS A 125 -1.46 -9.02 6.00
C LYS A 125 -2.68 -9.47 5.20
N TYR A 126 -2.59 -9.45 3.89
CA TYR A 126 -3.62 -9.91 2.98
C TYR A 126 -3.32 -11.33 2.50
N THR A 127 -4.36 -12.15 2.40
CA THR A 127 -4.37 -13.46 1.73
C THR A 127 -5.57 -13.54 0.81
N PHE A 128 -5.49 -14.37 -0.23
CA PHE A 128 -6.66 -14.59 -1.08
C PHE A 128 -7.78 -15.28 -0.31
N GLY A 129 -9.02 -14.87 -0.59
CA GLY A 129 -10.21 -15.61 -0.19
C GLY A 129 -10.23 -17.00 -0.82
N LYS A 130 -10.94 -17.94 -0.20
CA LYS A 130 -11.12 -19.28 -0.78
C LYS A 130 -12.16 -19.22 -1.89
N PHE A 131 -12.07 -20.14 -2.85
CA PHE A 131 -13.08 -20.27 -3.89
C PHE A 131 -14.47 -20.47 -3.28
N GLY A 132 -15.45 -19.70 -3.74
CA GLY A 132 -16.83 -19.70 -3.21
C GLY A 132 -17.10 -18.74 -2.05
N GLU A 133 -16.08 -18.06 -1.52
CA GLU A 133 -16.28 -16.95 -0.57
C GLU A 133 -16.71 -15.67 -1.29
N LYS A 134 -17.44 -14.78 -0.58
CA LYS A 134 -17.94 -13.51 -1.14
C LYS A 134 -16.83 -12.46 -1.32
N ASP A 135 -15.80 -12.49 -0.47
CA ASP A 135 -14.71 -11.53 -0.47
C ASP A 135 -13.50 -12.11 -1.22
N TYR A 136 -12.81 -11.28 -2.00
CA TYR A 136 -11.62 -11.66 -2.76
C TYR A 136 -10.37 -11.78 -1.88
N TRP A 137 -10.36 -11.06 -0.76
CA TRP A 137 -9.25 -11.05 0.19
C TRP A 137 -9.71 -11.31 1.60
N LYS A 138 -8.82 -11.88 2.40
CA LYS A 138 -8.85 -11.80 3.85
C LYS A 138 -7.72 -10.89 4.29
N ARG A 139 -7.97 -10.07 5.32
CA ARG A 139 -6.94 -9.21 5.89
C ARG A 139 -6.90 -9.34 7.40
N GLU A 140 -5.70 -9.38 7.94
CA GLU A 140 -5.43 -9.38 9.38
C GLU A 140 -4.55 -8.19 9.71
N GLN A 141 -4.90 -7.44 10.75
CA GLN A 141 -4.10 -6.32 11.20
C GLN A 141 -2.84 -6.85 11.89
N SER A 142 -1.66 -6.53 11.34
CA SER A 142 -0.38 -6.96 11.92
C SER A 142 0.22 -5.93 12.87
N GLY A 143 -0.16 -4.66 12.77
CA GLY A 143 0.27 -3.63 13.70
C GLY A 143 0.10 -2.20 13.19
N ARG A 144 0.46 -1.22 14.01
CA ARG A 144 0.47 0.20 13.61
C ARG A 144 1.84 0.58 13.08
N PHE A 145 1.87 1.08 11.84
CA PHE A 145 3.09 1.50 11.16
C PHE A 145 3.44 2.97 11.45
N PHE A 146 2.42 3.82 11.57
CA PHE A 146 2.56 5.23 11.92
C PHE A 146 1.29 5.79 12.59
N PRO A 147 1.39 6.67 13.60
CA PRO A 147 2.59 6.93 14.41
C PRO A 147 2.99 5.67 15.20
N LYS A 148 4.27 5.50 15.51
CA LYS A 148 4.73 4.39 16.39
C LYS A 148 4.11 4.61 17.78
N GLN A 149 3.50 3.55 18.33
CA GLN A 149 3.04 3.53 19.72
C GLN A 149 4.22 3.36 20.67
#